data_AF-A0A8T2UQR9-F1
#
_entry.id   AF-A0A8T2UQR9-F1
#
_cell.length_a   1.000
_cell.length_b   1.000
_cell.length_c   1.000
_cell.angle_alpha   90.00
_cell.angle_beta   90.00
_cell.angle_gamma   90.00
#
_symmetry.space_group_name_H-M   'P 1'
#
loop_
_entity.id
_entity.type
_entity.pdbx_description
1 polymer ?
#
loop_
_entity_poly.entity_id
_entity_poly.type
_entity_poly.pdbx_seq_one_letter_code
_entity_poly.pdbx_strand_id
1 'polypeptide(L)'
;MFTFVEFAIFSVIQVTSPYGNSLHKQDRVTKGEFAFTATEAGDYTACFSIADASKESKAMVDLEWKLGIDAKDWDSVAKREKIDGVELELRKLEEAIGEIHNNMLYLRDREEKMREVNEVTNTRMAWFSITSLLICLAVAGAQVWYLKSFFERKKLL
;
A
#
# COMPACT_ATOMS: atom_id res chain seq x y z
N MET A 1 30.21 -31.65 -30.53
CA MET A 1 29.20 -32.53 -29.91
C MET A 1 28.79 -31.87 -28.61
N PHE A 2 27.68 -31.13 -28.59
CA PHE A 2 27.23 -30.42 -27.39
C PHE A 2 26.43 -31.37 -26.52
N THR A 3 26.94 -31.67 -25.33
CA THR A 3 26.22 -32.38 -24.28
C THR A 3 25.12 -31.49 -23.72
N PHE A 4 23.88 -31.77 -24.11
CA PHE A 4 22.70 -31.32 -23.39
C PHE A 4 22.73 -31.99 -22.01
N VAL A 5 23.00 -31.20 -20.96
CA VAL A 5 22.71 -31.63 -19.58
C VAL A 5 21.31 -31.13 -19.28
N GLU A 6 20.35 -32.05 -19.35
CA GLU A 6 18.96 -31.82 -18.98
C GLU A 6 18.89 -31.65 -17.46
N PHE A 7 19.05 -30.42 -16.99
CA PHE A 7 18.80 -30.08 -15.59
C PHE A 7 17.29 -29.95 -15.40
N ALA A 8 16.69 -30.98 -14.83
CA ALA A 8 15.31 -30.93 -14.37
C ALA A 8 15.18 -29.95 -13.19
N ILE A 9 14.99 -28.67 -13.49
CA ILE A 9 14.61 -27.67 -12.47
C ILE A 9 13.14 -27.91 -12.15
N PHE A 10 12.87 -28.82 -11.23
CA PHE A 10 11.51 -29.00 -10.71
C PHE A 10 11.21 -27.89 -9.71
N SER A 11 10.50 -26.85 -10.15
CA SER A 11 9.97 -25.82 -9.26
C SER A 11 8.61 -26.24 -8.69
N VAL A 12 8.38 -25.96 -7.41
CA VAL A 12 7.08 -26.11 -6.74
C VAL A 12 6.50 -24.73 -6.54
N ILE A 13 5.26 -24.53 -6.97
CA ILE A 13 4.50 -23.30 -6.77
C ILE A 13 3.38 -23.58 -5.80
N GLN A 14 3.26 -22.77 -4.75
CA GLN A 14 2.19 -22.88 -3.76
C GLN A 14 1.60 -21.51 -3.44
N VAL A 15 0.27 -21.39 -3.45
CA VAL A 15 -0.45 -20.20 -2.99
C VAL A 15 -1.23 -20.53 -1.74
N THR A 16 -1.10 -19.69 -0.72
CA THR A 16 -1.70 -19.87 0.60
C THR A 16 -2.58 -18.68 0.96
N SER A 17 -3.69 -18.98 1.63
CA SER A 17 -4.60 -17.99 2.19
C SER A 17 -4.04 -17.38 3.49
N PRO A 18 -4.61 -16.25 3.96
CA PRO A 18 -4.18 -15.61 5.21
C PRO A 18 -4.28 -16.54 6.44
N TYR A 19 -5.15 -17.55 6.37
CA TYR A 19 -5.40 -18.52 7.43
C TYR A 19 -4.57 -19.81 7.27
N GLY A 20 -3.64 -19.83 6.30
CA GLY A 20 -2.75 -20.96 6.05
C GLY A 20 -3.33 -22.07 5.17
N ASN A 21 -4.50 -21.85 4.57
CA ASN A 21 -5.09 -22.83 3.65
C ASN A 21 -4.36 -22.78 2.29
N SER A 22 -3.92 -23.93 1.78
CA SER A 22 -3.30 -24.02 0.45
C SER A 22 -4.37 -23.96 -0.63
N LEU A 23 -4.42 -22.86 -1.38
CA LEU A 23 -5.40 -22.65 -2.45
C LEU A 23 -4.96 -23.30 -3.75
N HIS A 24 -3.66 -23.26 -4.02
CA HIS A 24 -3.08 -23.86 -5.20
C HIS A 24 -1.73 -24.45 -4.85
N LYS A 25 -1.44 -25.67 -5.29
CA LYS A 25 -0.13 -26.28 -5.17
C LYS A 25 0.14 -27.13 -6.41
N GLN A 26 1.25 -26.86 -7.06
CA GLN A 26 1.68 -27.62 -8.23
C GLN A 26 3.17 -27.89 -8.15
N ASP A 27 3.52 -29.15 -8.34
CA ASP A 27 4.90 -29.60 -8.38
C ASP A 27 5.37 -29.70 -9.84
N ARG A 28 6.65 -29.43 -10.10
CA ARG A 28 7.30 -29.56 -11.42
C ARG A 28 6.77 -28.60 -12.49
N VAL A 29 6.61 -27.33 -12.14
CA VAL A 29 6.10 -26.31 -13.06
C VAL A 29 7.23 -25.54 -13.71
N THR A 30 7.19 -25.40 -15.03
CA THR A 30 8.08 -24.52 -15.81
C THR A 30 7.37 -23.25 -16.29
N LYS A 31 6.07 -23.36 -16.57
CA LYS A 31 5.18 -22.26 -16.93
C LYS A 31 3.75 -22.65 -16.56
N GLY A 32 2.97 -21.70 -16.04
CA GLY A 32 1.57 -21.92 -15.71
C GLY A 32 0.87 -20.61 -15.41
N GLU A 33 -0.44 -20.60 -15.61
CA GLU A 33 -1.35 -19.55 -15.18
C GLU A 33 -2.43 -20.21 -14.33
N PHE A 34 -2.82 -19.56 -13.24
CA PHE A 34 -3.87 -20.04 -12.36
C PHE A 34 -4.70 -18.85 -11.88
N ALA A 35 -6.00 -19.08 -11.75
CA ALA A 35 -6.94 -18.11 -11.21
C ALA A 35 -7.67 -18.73 -10.02
N PHE A 36 -7.89 -17.93 -8.99
CA PHE A 36 -8.68 -18.31 -7.83
C PHE A 36 -9.50 -17.11 -7.34
N THR A 37 -10.59 -17.37 -6.65
CA THR A 37 -11.40 -16.32 -6.03
C THR A 37 -11.00 -16.21 -4.56
N ALA A 38 -10.62 -15.01 -4.12
CA ALA A 38 -10.34 -14.72 -2.73
C ALA A 38 -11.64 -14.74 -1.91
N THR A 39 -11.84 -15.77 -1.09
CA THR A 39 -13.01 -15.90 -0.20
C THR A 39 -12.79 -15.22 1.15
N GLU A 40 -11.53 -15.06 1.55
CA GLU A 40 -11.12 -14.54 2.84
C GLU A 40 -10.44 -13.18 2.66
N ALA A 41 -10.75 -12.20 3.53
CA ALA A 41 -10.05 -10.93 3.55
C ALA A 41 -8.68 -11.11 4.24
N GLY A 42 -7.61 -10.62 3.61
CA GLY A 42 -6.26 -10.63 4.17
C GLY A 42 -5.18 -10.86 3.12
N ASP A 43 -3.98 -11.18 3.59
CA ASP A 43 -2.79 -11.36 2.76
C ASP A 43 -2.66 -12.79 2.21
N TYR A 44 -2.57 -12.89 0.87
CA TYR A 44 -2.32 -14.16 0.17
C TYR A 44 -0.85 -14.25 -0.19
N THR A 45 -0.23 -15.40 0.07
CA THR A 45 1.21 -15.60 -0.16
C THR A 45 1.44 -16.63 -1.25
N ALA A 46 2.23 -16.27 -2.26
CA ALA A 46 2.72 -17.18 -3.31
C ALA A 46 4.19 -17.53 -3.08
N CYS A 47 4.48 -18.83 -2.99
CA CYS A 47 5.78 -19.39 -2.70
C CYS A 47 6.30 -20.16 -3.92
N PHE A 48 7.54 -19.89 -4.31
CA PHE A 48 8.27 -20.60 -5.37
C PHE A 48 9.46 -21.32 -4.75
N SER A 49 9.48 -22.65 -4.83
CA SER A 49 10.55 -23.48 -4.25
C SER A 49 11.28 -24.25 -5.35
N ILE A 50 12.60 -24.36 -5.24
CA ILE A 50 13.45 -25.12 -6.17
C ILE A 50 13.89 -26.39 -5.44
N ALA A 51 13.62 -27.57 -6.02
CA ALA A 51 13.90 -28.84 -5.35
C ALA A 51 15.41 -29.11 -5.13
N ASP A 52 16.27 -28.61 -6.02
CA ASP A 52 17.72 -28.83 -5.96
C ASP A 52 18.48 -27.53 -5.65
N ALA A 53 18.62 -27.21 -4.35
CA ALA A 53 19.44 -26.12 -3.84
C ALA A 53 20.93 -26.51 -3.64
N SER A 54 21.34 -27.69 -4.13
CA SER A 54 22.68 -28.27 -3.89
C SER A 54 23.80 -27.66 -4.74
N LYS A 55 23.45 -26.80 -5.71
CA LYS A 55 24.39 -25.99 -6.49
C LYS A 55 23.85 -24.56 -6.53
N GLU A 56 24.71 -23.59 -6.82
CA GLU A 56 24.35 -22.17 -7.02
C GLU A 56 23.47 -21.96 -8.28
N SER A 57 22.35 -22.69 -8.38
CA SER A 57 21.37 -22.58 -9.43
C SER A 57 20.55 -21.31 -9.19
N LYS A 58 20.84 -20.26 -9.96
CA LYS A 58 19.97 -19.07 -10.05
C LYS A 58 18.78 -19.41 -10.96
N ALA A 59 17.56 -19.36 -10.42
CA ALA A 59 16.35 -19.44 -11.22
C ALA A 59 15.82 -18.02 -11.46
N MET A 60 15.44 -17.73 -12.70
CA MET A 60 14.72 -16.52 -13.07
C MET A 60 13.23 -16.85 -13.11
N VAL A 61 12.43 -16.09 -12.36
CA VAL A 61 10.97 -16.23 -12.32
C VAL A 61 10.38 -14.93 -12.85
N ASP A 62 9.56 -15.03 -13.90
CA ASP A 62 8.74 -13.94 -14.40
C ASP A 62 7.33 -14.11 -13.82
N LEU A 63 6.86 -13.11 -13.08
CA LEU A 63 5.60 -13.16 -12.32
C LEU A 63 4.74 -11.96 -12.68
N GLU A 64 3.57 -12.22 -13.24
CA GLU A 64 2.53 -11.24 -13.48
C GLU A 64 1.36 -11.51 -12.52
N TRP A 65 1.06 -10.55 -11.63
CA TRP A 65 -0.01 -10.68 -10.64
C TRP A 65 -1.18 -9.76 -11.01
N LYS A 66 -2.36 -10.33 -11.24
CA LYS A 66 -3.58 -9.59 -11.61
C LYS A 66 -4.64 -9.73 -10.52
N LEU A 67 -5.38 -8.65 -10.27
CA LEU A 67 -6.44 -8.55 -9.26
C LEU A 67 -7.68 -7.92 -9.88
N GLY A 68 -8.86 -8.25 -9.36
CA GLY A 68 -10.11 -7.62 -9.78
C GLY A 68 -10.45 -7.88 -11.25
N ILE A 69 -10.85 -6.82 -11.96
CA ILE A 69 -11.31 -6.87 -13.36
C ILE A 69 -10.23 -7.32 -14.34
N ASP A 70 -8.96 -7.09 -14.01
CA ASP A 70 -7.80 -7.49 -14.83
C ASP A 70 -7.52 -9.01 -14.75
N ALA A 71 -8.04 -9.68 -13.71
CA ALA A 71 -7.92 -11.14 -13.55
C ALA A 71 -9.08 -11.91 -14.22
N LYS A 72 -10.11 -11.21 -14.72
CA LYS A 72 -11.30 -11.83 -15.32
C LYS A 72 -11.02 -12.08 -16.81
N ASP A 73 -11.04 -13.35 -17.22
CA ASP A 73 -10.87 -13.73 -18.63
C ASP A 73 -12.16 -13.42 -19.42
N TRP A 74 -12.22 -12.20 -19.95
CA TRP A 74 -13.37 -11.64 -20.67
C TRP A 74 -13.74 -12.45 -21.92
N ASP A 75 -12.80 -13.19 -22.52
CA ASP A 75 -13.03 -14.08 -23.68
C ASP A 75 -13.87 -15.31 -23.30
N SER A 76 -13.73 -15.80 -22.06
CA SER A 76 -14.51 -16.94 -21.56
C SER A 76 -15.94 -16.55 -21.16
N VAL A 77 -16.16 -15.30 -20.74
CA VAL A 77 -17.49 -14.72 -20.43
C VAL A 77 -18.26 -14.45 -21.72
N ALA A 78 -17.61 -13.89 -22.75
CA ALA A 78 -18.19 -13.65 -24.07
C ALA A 78 -18.62 -14.95 -24.80
N LYS A 79 -18.00 -16.10 -24.49
CA LYS A 79 -18.40 -17.41 -25.02
C LYS A 79 -19.52 -18.09 -24.23
N ARG A 80 -19.64 -17.83 -22.92
CA ARG A 80 -20.66 -18.44 -22.05
C ARG A 80 -22.02 -17.76 -22.18
N GLU A 81 -22.02 -16.45 -22.44
CA GLU A 81 -23.24 -15.69 -22.70
C GLU A 81 -23.13 -15.15 -24.12
N LYS A 82 -23.99 -15.63 -25.02
CA LYS A 82 -24.07 -15.23 -26.43
C LYS A 82 -24.57 -13.78 -26.50
N ILE A 83 -23.73 -12.83 -26.12
CA ILE A 83 -24.06 -11.41 -25.96
C ILE A 83 -23.49 -10.64 -27.16
N ASP A 84 -24.34 -9.82 -27.76
CA ASP A 84 -23.97 -8.89 -28.83
C ASP A 84 -22.87 -7.95 -28.31
N GLY A 85 -21.75 -7.81 -29.03
CA GLY A 85 -20.49 -7.28 -28.47
C GLY A 85 -20.59 -5.91 -27.78
N VAL A 86 -21.63 -5.13 -28.10
CA VAL A 86 -21.94 -3.82 -27.49
C VAL A 86 -22.36 -3.94 -26.02
N GLU A 87 -23.12 -4.96 -25.64
CA GLU A 87 -23.60 -5.12 -24.26
C GLU A 87 -22.47 -5.58 -23.32
N LEU A 88 -21.49 -6.33 -23.84
CA LEU A 88 -20.27 -6.67 -23.12
C LEU A 88 -19.42 -5.42 -22.81
N GLU A 89 -19.29 -4.50 -23.78
CA GLU A 89 -18.55 -3.25 -23.57
C GLU A 89 -19.26 -2.33 -22.56
N LEU A 90 -20.60 -2.27 -22.58
CA LEU A 90 -21.37 -1.53 -21.58
C LEU A 90 -21.18 -2.09 -20.17
N ARG A 91 -21.20 -3.42 -20.00
CA ARG A 91 -20.95 -4.03 -18.68
C ARG A 91 -19.53 -3.81 -18.18
N LYS A 92 -18.53 -3.82 -19.08
CA LYS A 92 -17.15 -3.42 -18.73
C LYS A 92 -17.09 -1.97 -18.24
N LEU A 93 -17.78 -1.06 -18.90
CA LEU A 93 -17.82 0.35 -18.51
C LEU A 93 -18.56 0.55 -17.18
N GLU A 94 -19.65 -0.19 -16.94
CA GLU A 94 -20.40 -0.15 -15.68
C GLU A 94 -19.56 -0.65 -14.50
N GLU A 95 -18.88 -1.78 -14.65
CA GLU A 95 -17.96 -2.31 -13.62
C GLU A 95 -16.80 -1.32 -13.36
N ALA A 96 -16.22 -0.72 -14.41
CA ALA A 96 -15.17 0.28 -14.28
C ALA A 96 -15.64 1.57 -13.56
N ILE A 97 -16.84 2.06 -13.87
CA ILE A 97 -17.43 3.23 -13.19
C ILE A 97 -17.71 2.92 -11.71
N GLY A 98 -18.17 1.70 -11.40
CA GLY A 98 -18.40 1.27 -10.02
C GLY A 98 -17.11 1.27 -9.19
N GLU A 99 -16.01 0.82 -9.76
CA GLU A 99 -14.70 0.85 -9.12
C GLU A 99 -14.20 2.29 -8.90
N ILE A 100 -14.33 3.16 -9.91
CA ILE A 100 -13.97 4.58 -9.79
C ILE A 100 -14.81 5.28 -8.71
N HIS A 101 -16.11 4.99 -8.63
CA HIS A 101 -17.00 5.59 -7.64
C HIS A 101 -16.59 5.22 -6.21
N ASN A 102 -16.25 3.95 -5.97
CA ASN A 102 -15.76 3.50 -4.66
C ASN A 102 -14.42 4.16 -4.30
N ASN A 103 -13.51 4.31 -5.27
CA ASN A 103 -12.26 5.02 -5.05
C ASN A 103 -12.49 6.51 -4.72
N MET A 104 -13.45 7.16 -5.38
CA MET A 104 -13.82 8.54 -5.09
C MET A 104 -14.39 8.70 -3.67
N LEU A 105 -15.25 7.78 -3.24
CA LEU A 105 -15.78 7.77 -1.86
C LEU A 105 -14.67 7.56 -0.82
N TYR A 106 -13.73 6.65 -1.09
CA TYR A 106 -12.56 6.43 -0.24
C TYR A 106 -11.67 7.67 -0.11
N LEU A 107 -11.40 8.36 -1.22
CA LEU A 107 -10.61 9.59 -1.21
C LEU A 107 -11.31 10.71 -0.43
N ARG A 108 -12.64 10.82 -0.55
CA ARG A 108 -13.44 11.80 0.21
C ARG A 108 -13.36 11.57 1.72
N ASP A 109 -13.50 10.33 2.17
CA ASP A 109 -13.39 9.97 3.59
C ASP A 109 -11.98 10.27 4.15
N ARG A 110 -10.92 10.03 3.36
CA ARG A 110 -9.57 10.45 3.75
C ARG A 110 -9.41 11.96 3.82
N GLU A 111 -10.01 12.72 2.90
CA GLU A 111 -9.93 14.18 2.90
C GLU A 111 -10.61 14.76 4.15
N GLU A 112 -11.80 14.26 4.51
CA GLU A 112 -12.51 14.65 5.73
C GLU A 112 -11.65 14.43 6.99
N LYS A 113 -11.00 13.27 7.10
CA LYS A 113 -10.08 12.95 8.21
C LYS A 113 -8.83 13.86 8.21
N MET A 114 -8.25 14.12 7.05
CA MET A 114 -7.09 15.01 6.91
C MET A 114 -7.44 16.45 7.28
N ARG A 115 -8.68 16.89 7.00
CA ARG A 115 -9.17 18.22 7.35
C ARG A 115 -9.29 18.39 8.86
N GLU A 116 -9.83 17.40 9.57
CA GLU A 116 -9.93 17.40 11.04
C GLU A 116 -8.55 17.46 11.70
N VAL A 117 -7.59 16.64 11.23
CA VAL A 117 -6.21 16.66 11.76
C VAL A 117 -5.55 18.02 11.52
N ASN A 118 -5.78 18.64 10.36
CA ASN A 118 -5.23 19.96 10.05
C ASN A 118 -5.79 21.05 10.98
N GLU A 119 -7.10 21.03 11.26
CA GLU A 119 -7.75 21.99 12.16
C GLU A 119 -7.25 21.89 13.61
N VAL A 120 -7.12 20.67 14.13
CA VAL A 120 -6.60 20.42 15.49
C VAL A 120 -5.11 20.79 15.58
N THR A 121 -4.32 20.46 14.56
CA THR A 121 -2.88 20.79 14.53
C THR A 121 -2.65 22.29 14.47
N ASN A 122 -3.39 23.00 13.63
CA ASN A 122 -3.27 24.46 13.50
C ASN A 122 -3.57 25.19 14.82
N THR A 123 -4.63 24.78 15.51
CA THR A 123 -5.02 25.40 16.80
C THR A 123 -3.97 25.16 17.89
N ARG A 124 -3.45 23.94 18.00
CA ARG A 124 -2.39 23.61 18.98
C ARG A 124 -1.09 24.36 18.69
N MET A 125 -0.69 24.43 17.42
CA MET A 125 0.51 25.15 16.99
C MET A 125 0.40 26.65 17.29
N ALA A 126 -0.77 27.26 17.05
CA ALA A 126 -1.03 28.64 17.38
C ALA A 126 -0.89 28.92 18.89
N TRP A 127 -1.46 28.05 19.74
CA TRP A 127 -1.34 28.18 21.20
C TRP A 127 0.11 28.13 21.70
N PHE A 128 0.90 27.18 21.17
CA PHE A 128 2.33 27.09 21.52
C PHE A 128 3.12 28.32 21.06
N SER A 129 2.84 28.84 19.87
CA SER A 129 3.47 30.06 19.35
C SER A 129 3.18 31.28 20.23
N ILE A 130 1.91 31.49 20.62
CA ILE A 130 1.51 32.59 21.52
C ILE A 130 2.20 32.44 22.88
N THR A 131 2.21 31.24 23.46
CA THR A 131 2.85 30.96 24.75
C THR A 131 4.35 31.27 24.69
N SER A 132 5.03 30.85 23.63
CA SER A 132 6.45 31.14 23.42
C SER A 132 6.73 32.64 23.35
N LEU A 133 5.89 33.39 22.64
CA LEU A 133 6.05 34.84 22.52
C LEU A 133 5.90 35.55 23.88
N LEU A 134 4.90 35.15 24.66
CA LEU A 134 4.68 35.69 26.01
C LEU A 134 5.85 35.43 26.95
N ILE A 135 6.42 34.22 26.90
CA ILE A 135 7.61 33.87 27.70
C ILE A 135 8.79 34.76 27.30
N CYS A 136 9.04 34.96 26.01
CA CYS A 136 10.12 35.85 25.53
C CYS A 136 9.93 37.29 26.03
N LEU A 137 8.72 37.83 25.97
CA LEU A 137 8.42 39.17 26.48
C LEU A 137 8.61 39.28 28.00
N ALA A 138 8.20 38.27 28.76
CA ALA A 138 8.39 38.22 30.21
C ALA A 138 9.88 38.20 30.57
N VAL A 139 10.68 37.40 29.87
CA VAL A 139 12.13 37.34 30.08
C VAL A 139 12.78 38.68 29.74
N ALA A 140 12.44 39.29 28.61
CA ALA A 140 12.97 40.61 28.23
C ALA A 140 12.61 41.69 29.28
N GLY A 141 11.37 41.68 29.78
CA GLY A 141 10.94 42.57 30.86
C GLY A 141 11.71 42.34 32.17
N ALA A 142 11.90 41.08 32.56
CA ALA A 142 12.69 40.72 33.74
C ALA A 142 14.16 41.15 33.62
N GLN A 143 14.76 41.02 32.43
CA GLN A 143 16.12 41.48 32.16
C GLN A 143 16.25 43.01 32.34
N VAL A 144 15.31 43.78 31.81
CA VAL A 144 15.29 45.25 31.95
C VAL A 144 15.08 45.65 33.42
N TRP A 145 14.15 44.99 34.11
CA TRP A 145 13.90 45.25 35.53
C TRP A 145 15.11 44.93 36.41
N TYR A 146 15.78 43.79 36.16
CA TYR A 146 16.99 43.38 36.87
C TYR A 146 18.11 44.41 36.69
N LEU A 147 18.36 44.85 35.45
CA LEU A 147 19.35 45.90 35.16
C LEU A 147 19.02 47.21 35.87
N LYS A 148 17.76 47.68 35.83
CA LYS A 148 17.34 48.89 36.56
C LYS A 148 17.54 48.78 38.07
N SER A 149 17.09 47.67 38.67
CA SER A 149 17.24 47.44 40.12
C SER A 149 18.71 47.34 40.53
N PHE A 150 19.57 46.78 39.67
CA PHE A 150 21.01 46.73 39.91
C PHE A 150 21.64 48.13 39.92
N PHE A 151 21.28 49.01 38.98
CA PHE A 151 21.78 50.40 38.93
C PHE A 151 21.26 51.24 40.09
N GLU A 152 19.98 51.11 40.47
CA GLU A 152 19.40 51.82 41.62
C GLU A 152 20.06 51.41 42.95
N ARG A 153 20.31 50.11 43.16
CA ARG A 153 20.94 49.63 44.39
C ARG A 153 22.42 50.00 44.51
N LYS A 154 23.13 50.15 43.39
CA LYS A 154 24.55 50.54 43.39
C LYS A 154 24.80 52.05 43.41
N LYS A 155 23.76 52.90 43.36
CA LYS A 155 23.87 54.39 43.37
C LYS A 155 25.03 54.87 42.49
N LEU A 156 25.00 54.52 41.21
CA LEU A 156 25.93 55.02 40.18
C LEU A 156 25.27 56.09 39.29
N LEU A 157 24.38 56.87 39.88
CA LEU A 157 23.98 58.24 39.50
C LEU A 157 23.81 59.03 40.80
#